data_AF-A0A3P7NVI7-F1
#
_entry.id   AF-A0A3P7NVI7-F1
#
_cell.length_a   1.000
_cell.length_b   1.000
_cell.length_c   1.000
_cell.angle_alpha   90.00
_cell.angle_beta   90.00
_cell.angle_gamma   90.00
#
_symmetry.space_group_name_H-M   'P 1'
#
loop_
_entity.id
_entity.type
_entity.pdbx_description
1 polymer ?
#
loop_
_entity_poly.entity_id
_entity_poly.type
_entity_poly.pdbx_seq_one_letter_code
_entity_poly.pdbx_strand_id
1 'polypeptide(L)'
;MGAYAISSYSIRITATNKCMLPVSLKLHLRNGTNFVTVPMLTHPILTCPCDFYGHYAVTFRNKAMEELLSKSQQTLPQAFLSRADKPAVKVPIQLLDARGPWKHKMAVCATPLSLAADWTLMVQFFEVEIKICHPEVPPKRSFLLIDLFQIWIAQGVTKFYIYIQSLAPEVFAVLKLYQQSGDVSVELISYALPETSKNANKIVSFLRIHRDERSLPVNDCLLRSRGNAKYTISADFEEVFVTFKNFTLFEMLEKQQGMSQKSGSYVIRSTSAYYEVGSSLFFFCYPSNYKYFEVNIYRY
;
A
#
# COMPACT_ATOMS: atom_id res chain seq x y z
N MET A 1 10.31 5.54 -2.61
CA MET A 1 10.31 4.10 -2.24
C MET A 1 11.48 3.84 -1.30
N GLY A 2 11.29 2.97 -0.32
CA GLY A 2 12.28 2.66 0.72
C GLY A 2 13.09 1.39 0.44
N ALA A 3 14.13 1.15 1.24
CA ALA A 3 14.77 -0.15 1.37
C ALA A 3 14.25 -0.84 2.63
N TYR A 4 14.03 -2.16 2.56
CA TYR A 4 13.38 -2.92 3.62
C TYR A 4 14.24 -4.11 4.02
N ALA A 5 14.70 -4.14 5.27
CA ALA A 5 15.31 -5.32 5.85
C ALA A 5 14.20 -6.36 6.09
N ILE A 6 14.14 -7.39 5.24
CA ILE A 6 13.09 -8.41 5.28
C ILE A 6 13.48 -9.64 6.12
N SER A 7 14.77 -9.84 6.33
CA SER A 7 15.35 -10.83 7.26
C SER A 7 16.71 -10.30 7.76
N SER A 8 17.40 -11.06 8.62
CA SER A 8 18.78 -10.74 8.99
C SER A 8 19.76 -10.78 7.81
N TYR A 9 19.42 -11.43 6.69
CA TYR A 9 20.34 -11.69 5.58
C TYR A 9 19.83 -11.15 4.24
N SER A 10 18.71 -10.43 4.22
CA SER A 10 18.09 -9.96 2.99
C SER A 10 17.45 -8.58 3.14
N ILE A 11 17.79 -7.69 2.22
CA ILE A 11 17.17 -6.39 2.03
C ILE A 11 16.52 -6.37 0.65
N ARG A 12 15.29 -5.86 0.59
CA ARG A 12 14.52 -5.68 -0.64
C ARG A 12 14.26 -4.19 -0.89
N ILE A 13 14.31 -3.79 -2.15
CA ILE A 13 13.98 -2.45 -2.61
C ILE A 13 13.02 -2.57 -3.79
N THR A 14 12.03 -1.68 -3.83
CA THR A 14 11.18 -1.48 -5.00
C THR A 14 11.70 -0.28 -5.79
N ALA A 15 11.92 -0.45 -7.09
CA ALA A 15 12.50 0.57 -7.95
C ALA A 15 11.92 0.54 -9.37
N THR A 16 12.13 1.62 -10.11
CA THR A 16 11.68 1.80 -11.51
C THR A 16 12.88 1.98 -12.41
N ASN A 17 12.94 1.23 -13.51
CA ASN A 17 13.97 1.37 -14.54
C ASN A 17 13.35 1.69 -15.90
N LYS A 18 14.14 2.24 -16.82
CA LYS A 18 13.76 2.30 -18.25
C LYS A 18 13.88 0.91 -18.86
N CYS A 19 12.87 0.48 -19.63
CA CYS A 19 12.76 -0.92 -20.09
C CYS A 19 13.93 -1.37 -20.99
N MET A 20 14.50 -0.46 -21.78
CA MET A 20 15.61 -0.76 -22.70
C MET A 20 17.01 -0.61 -22.07
N LEU A 21 17.09 -0.27 -20.78
CA LEU A 21 18.36 -0.03 -20.07
C LEU A 21 18.30 -0.66 -18.67
N PRO A 22 18.36 -2.00 -18.55
CA PRO A 22 18.43 -2.65 -17.26
C PRO A 22 19.74 -2.24 -16.56
N VAL A 23 19.62 -1.69 -15.35
CA VAL A 23 20.76 -1.27 -14.55
C VAL A 23 20.87 -2.15 -13.32
N SER A 24 22.05 -2.76 -13.12
CA SER A 24 22.35 -3.50 -11.90
C SER A 24 22.57 -2.54 -10.72
N LEU A 25 21.98 -2.87 -9.59
CA LEU A 25 22.05 -2.05 -8.37
C LEU A 25 23.02 -2.66 -7.36
N LYS A 26 23.69 -1.79 -6.61
CA LYS A 26 24.52 -2.14 -5.45
C LYS A 26 23.99 -1.39 -4.23
N LEU A 27 23.79 -2.13 -3.14
CA LEU A 27 23.46 -1.57 -1.84
C LEU A 27 24.74 -1.36 -1.04
N HIS A 28 24.87 -0.21 -0.40
CA HIS A 28 25.96 0.11 0.51
C HIS A 28 25.39 0.38 1.90
N LEU A 29 25.79 -0.43 2.88
CA LEU A 29 25.45 -0.23 4.29
C LEU A 29 26.64 0.37 5.00
N ARG A 30 26.43 1.49 5.71
CA ARG A 30 27.48 2.15 6.47
C ARG A 30 27.79 1.34 7.74
N ASN A 31 29.07 1.07 7.96
CA ASN A 31 29.61 0.43 9.15
C ASN A 31 30.78 1.27 9.68
N GLY A 32 30.51 2.19 10.59
CA GLY A 32 31.47 3.21 11.03
C GLY A 32 31.92 4.10 9.86
N THR A 33 33.21 4.07 9.56
CA THR A 33 33.83 4.79 8.43
C THR A 33 33.79 4.01 7.11
N ASN A 34 33.48 2.71 7.14
CA ASN A 34 33.52 1.82 5.98
C ASN A 34 32.11 1.50 5.44
N PHE A 35 32.07 0.91 4.24
CA PHE A 35 30.84 0.44 3.62
C PHE A 35 30.87 -1.07 3.38
N VAL A 36 29.81 -1.77 3.77
CA VAL A 36 29.50 -3.11 3.28
C VAL A 36 28.73 -2.95 1.98
N THR A 37 29.35 -3.34 0.87
CA THR A 37 28.74 -3.26 -0.47
C THR A 37 28.21 -4.62 -0.89
N VAL A 38 26.92 -4.70 -1.20
CA VAL A 38 26.25 -5.93 -1.57
C VAL A 38 25.59 -5.75 -2.94
N PRO A 39 25.89 -6.61 -3.92
CA PRO A 39 25.16 -6.60 -5.19
C PRO A 39 23.69 -6.95 -4.96
N MET A 40 22.83 -6.49 -5.86
CA MET A 40 21.41 -6.81 -5.83
C MET A 40 20.97 -7.53 -7.09
N LEU A 41 20.11 -8.54 -6.92
CA LEU A 41 19.46 -9.27 -7.99
C LEU A 41 18.11 -8.62 -8.31
N THR A 42 17.96 -8.21 -9.57
CA THR A 42 16.76 -7.53 -10.07
C THR A 42 15.74 -8.53 -10.61
N HIS A 43 14.49 -8.40 -10.18
CA HIS A 43 13.34 -9.19 -10.63
C HIS A 43 12.26 -8.24 -11.17
N PRO A 44 11.92 -8.29 -12.47
CA PRO A 44 10.86 -7.45 -13.03
C PRO A 44 9.49 -7.82 -12.43
N ILE A 45 8.63 -6.83 -12.20
CA ILE A 45 7.25 -7.04 -11.73
C ILE A 45 6.34 -7.41 -12.91
N LEU A 46 6.55 -6.79 -14.07
CA LEU A 46 5.80 -7.06 -15.30
C LEU A 46 6.74 -6.95 -16.52
N THR A 47 6.60 -7.84 -17.49
CA THR A 47 7.33 -7.78 -18.78
C THR A 47 6.35 -7.42 -19.88
N CYS A 48 6.26 -6.13 -20.23
CA CYS A 48 5.44 -5.62 -21.33
C CYS A 48 6.25 -4.56 -22.12
N PRO A 49 5.90 -4.25 -23.38
CA PRO A 49 6.51 -3.10 -24.06
C PRO A 49 6.18 -1.81 -23.30
N CYS A 50 7.20 -1.19 -22.69
CA CYS A 50 7.06 -0.09 -21.76
C CYS A 50 8.18 0.95 -21.89
N ASP A 51 7.92 2.17 -21.42
CA ASP A 51 8.96 3.20 -21.29
C ASP A 51 9.72 3.03 -19.94
N PHE A 52 8.98 2.65 -18.90
CA PHE A 52 9.47 2.29 -17.57
C PHE A 52 8.80 1.01 -17.07
N TYR A 53 9.53 0.21 -16.28
CA TYR A 53 8.97 -0.95 -15.59
C TYR A 53 9.35 -0.94 -14.12
N GLY A 54 8.41 -1.43 -13.31
CA GLY A 54 8.65 -1.72 -11.91
C GLY A 54 9.48 -3.00 -11.71
N HIS A 55 10.40 -2.99 -10.75
CA HIS A 55 11.15 -4.18 -10.35
C HIS A 55 11.49 -4.19 -8.86
N TYR A 56 11.77 -5.39 -8.35
CA TYR A 56 12.41 -5.57 -7.05
C TYR A 56 13.89 -5.80 -7.22
N ALA A 57 14.69 -5.20 -6.35
CA ALA A 57 16.08 -5.55 -6.17
C ALA A 57 16.23 -6.21 -4.80
N VAL A 58 16.80 -7.41 -4.75
CA VAL A 58 17.05 -8.16 -3.52
C VAL A 58 18.54 -8.37 -3.37
N THR A 59 19.09 -8.08 -2.19
CA THR A 59 20.51 -8.30 -1.91
C THR A 59 20.86 -9.79 -1.97
N PHE A 60 22.04 -10.10 -2.53
CA PHE A 60 22.64 -11.41 -2.32
C PHE A 60 22.97 -11.63 -0.85
N ARG A 61 22.97 -12.88 -0.40
CA ARG A 61 23.38 -13.23 0.96
C ARG A 61 24.84 -12.81 1.17
N ASN A 62 25.10 -12.09 2.26
CA ASN A 62 26.42 -11.57 2.60
C ASN A 62 26.62 -11.61 4.12
N LYS A 63 27.70 -12.25 4.59
CA LYS A 63 27.95 -12.44 6.04
C LYS A 63 28.14 -11.11 6.78
N ALA A 64 28.87 -10.15 6.20
CA ALA A 64 29.09 -8.85 6.84
C ALA A 64 27.78 -8.04 6.96
N MET A 65 26.91 -8.12 5.95
CA MET A 65 25.55 -7.55 6.04
C MET A 65 24.73 -8.27 7.11
N GLU A 66 24.80 -9.60 7.17
CA GLU A 66 24.06 -10.41 8.14
C GLU A 66 24.43 -10.08 9.58
N GLU A 67 25.73 -9.93 9.86
CA GLU A 67 26.23 -9.47 11.15
C GLU A 67 25.76 -8.05 11.49
N LEU A 68 25.77 -7.13 10.53
CA LEU A 68 25.30 -5.76 10.73
C LEU A 68 23.81 -5.70 11.07
N LEU A 69 22.98 -6.40 10.31
CA LEU A 69 21.53 -6.42 10.50
C LEU A 69 21.09 -7.20 11.74
N SER A 70 21.93 -8.11 12.23
CA SER A 70 21.67 -8.88 13.46
C SER A 70 22.07 -8.10 14.72
N LYS A 71 23.16 -7.31 14.65
CA LYS A 71 23.58 -6.41 15.74
C LYS A 71 22.67 -5.19 15.90
N SER A 72 22.02 -4.76 14.82
CA SER A 72 21.17 -3.57 14.79
C SER A 72 19.77 -3.79 15.39
N GLN A 73 19.66 -4.28 16.63
CA GLN A 73 18.37 -4.54 17.28
C GLN A 73 17.54 -3.26 17.57
N GLN A 74 18.15 -2.06 17.53
CA GLN A 74 17.46 -0.78 17.82
C GLN A 74 17.63 0.29 16.74
N THR A 75 18.73 0.32 16.00
CA THR A 75 18.98 1.32 14.93
C THR A 75 19.62 0.69 13.71
N LEU A 76 18.90 0.70 12.58
CA LEU A 76 19.39 0.21 11.30
C LEU A 76 20.55 1.06 10.76
N PRO A 77 21.51 0.45 10.04
CA PRO A 77 22.61 1.19 9.44
C PRO A 77 22.11 2.14 8.34
N GLN A 78 22.82 3.25 8.13
CA GLN A 78 22.58 4.11 6.98
C GLN A 78 22.79 3.33 5.69
N ALA A 79 21.85 3.45 4.76
CA ALA A 79 21.88 2.76 3.48
C ALA A 79 22.02 3.75 2.31
N PHE A 80 22.77 3.33 1.29
CA PHE A 80 22.95 4.06 0.05
C PHE A 80 22.83 3.11 -1.13
N LEU A 81 22.28 3.60 -2.23
CA LEU A 81 22.15 2.88 -3.48
C LEU A 81 23.12 3.47 -4.51
N SER A 82 23.82 2.61 -5.24
CA SER A 82 24.51 3.03 -6.46
C SER A 82 24.15 2.13 -7.62
N ARG A 83 24.36 2.66 -8.82
CA ARG A 83 24.29 1.87 -10.04
C ARG A 83 25.65 1.24 -10.31
N ALA A 84 25.67 0.01 -10.81
CA ALA A 84 26.91 -0.69 -11.11
C ALA A 84 27.77 0.05 -12.16
N ASP A 85 27.15 0.76 -13.09
CA ASP A 85 27.82 1.58 -14.11
C ASP A 85 28.26 2.97 -13.60
N LYS A 86 27.76 3.41 -12.43
CA LYS A 86 28.10 4.68 -11.79
C LYS A 86 28.38 4.49 -10.29
N PRO A 87 29.39 3.71 -9.90
CA PRO A 87 29.63 3.31 -8.51
C PRO A 87 30.08 4.48 -7.60
N ALA A 88 30.58 5.57 -8.19
CA ALA A 88 30.94 6.78 -7.45
C ALA A 88 29.70 7.53 -6.92
N VAL A 89 28.56 7.42 -7.60
CA VAL A 89 27.32 8.10 -7.23
C VAL A 89 26.54 7.24 -6.24
N LYS A 90 26.57 7.62 -4.97
CA LYS A 90 25.81 6.96 -3.90
C LYS A 90 24.65 7.86 -3.47
N VAL A 91 23.42 7.38 -3.68
CA VAL A 91 22.20 8.08 -3.30
C VAL A 91 21.73 7.53 -1.95
N PRO A 92 21.52 8.37 -0.92
CA PRO A 92 20.99 7.89 0.35
C PRO A 92 19.59 7.30 0.17
N ILE A 93 19.31 6.18 0.84
CA ILE A 93 17.99 5.56 0.87
C ILE A 93 17.62 5.22 2.31
N GLN A 94 16.37 5.47 2.67
CA GLN A 94 15.87 5.11 3.99
C GLN A 94 15.79 3.58 4.09
N LEU A 95 16.49 3.00 5.08
CA LEU A 95 16.38 1.59 5.44
C LEU A 95 15.35 1.44 6.57
N LEU A 96 14.30 0.68 6.30
CA LEU A 96 13.19 0.39 7.20
C LEU A 96 13.25 -1.07 7.65
N ASP A 97 12.83 -1.34 8.88
CA ASP A 97 12.78 -2.70 9.41
C ASP A 97 11.44 -3.33 9.08
N ALA A 98 11.45 -4.37 8.25
CA ALA A 98 10.27 -5.13 7.88
C ALA A 98 10.22 -6.49 8.60
N ARG A 99 10.91 -6.66 9.74
CA ARG A 99 10.96 -7.92 10.52
C ARG A 99 10.07 -7.91 11.77
N GLY A 100 9.62 -6.74 12.22
CA GLY A 100 8.83 -6.58 13.44
C GLY A 100 9.65 -6.01 14.62
N PRO A 101 9.02 -5.82 15.80
CA PRO A 101 7.68 -6.27 16.17
C PRO A 101 6.56 -5.37 15.64
N TRP A 102 5.36 -5.95 15.45
CA TRP A 102 4.19 -5.20 15.03
C TRP A 102 3.72 -4.25 16.12
N LYS A 103 3.40 -3.02 15.70
CA LYS A 103 2.82 -1.97 16.54
C LYS A 103 1.32 -1.82 16.32
N HIS A 104 0.82 -2.36 15.21
CA HIS A 104 -0.55 -2.20 14.74
C HIS A 104 -1.22 -3.55 14.54
N LYS A 105 -2.53 -3.61 14.82
CA LYS A 105 -3.36 -4.81 14.61
C LYS A 105 -3.57 -5.04 13.12
N MET A 106 -4.05 -4.01 12.45
CA MET A 106 -4.32 -4.01 11.02
C MET A 106 -3.87 -2.70 10.40
N ALA A 107 -3.30 -2.81 9.19
CA ALA A 107 -2.97 -1.69 8.34
C ALA A 107 -3.69 -1.77 6.99
N VAL A 108 -4.02 -0.60 6.43
CA VAL A 108 -4.55 -0.48 5.06
C VAL A 108 -3.47 0.13 4.17
N CYS A 109 -3.19 -0.59 3.07
CA CYS A 109 -2.42 -0.14 1.92
C CYS A 109 -3.40 0.30 0.85
N ALA A 110 -3.76 1.59 0.89
CA ALA A 110 -4.69 2.15 -0.06
C ALA A 110 -3.99 2.42 -1.39
N THR A 111 -4.73 2.32 -2.48
CA THR A 111 -4.19 2.65 -3.81
C THR A 111 -3.80 4.13 -3.91
N PRO A 112 -2.81 4.47 -4.77
CA PRO A 112 -2.32 5.84 -4.87
C PRO A 112 -3.42 6.83 -5.24
N LEU A 113 -3.45 7.96 -4.53
CA LEU A 113 -4.30 9.09 -4.88
C LEU A 113 -3.61 9.89 -6.00
N SER A 114 -4.19 9.81 -7.20
CA SER A 114 -3.68 10.40 -8.44
C SER A 114 -4.73 11.31 -9.10
N LEU A 115 -4.34 12.02 -10.16
CA LEU A 115 -5.23 12.84 -11.01
C LEU A 115 -6.00 13.93 -10.27
N ALA A 116 -5.29 14.67 -9.42
CA ALA A 116 -5.79 15.88 -8.79
C ALA A 116 -7.15 15.68 -8.14
N ALA A 117 -7.42 14.48 -7.58
CA ALA A 117 -8.70 14.01 -7.05
C ALA A 117 -9.66 15.17 -6.83
N ASP A 118 -10.29 15.55 -7.95
CA ASP A 118 -11.00 16.82 -8.02
C ASP A 118 -12.14 16.64 -7.03
N TRP A 119 -12.40 17.62 -6.18
CA TRP A 119 -13.49 17.52 -5.22
C TRP A 119 -14.79 17.12 -5.95
N THR A 120 -14.93 17.44 -7.24
CA THR A 120 -16.03 16.98 -8.11
C THR A 120 -16.04 15.48 -8.44
N LEU A 121 -14.88 14.83 -8.65
CA LEU A 121 -14.82 13.36 -8.78
C LEU A 121 -15.09 12.69 -7.44
N MET A 122 -14.55 13.23 -6.34
CA MET A 122 -14.89 12.77 -5.00
C MET A 122 -16.39 12.92 -4.73
N VAL A 123 -17.01 14.06 -5.07
CA VAL A 123 -18.47 14.27 -4.96
C VAL A 123 -19.26 13.28 -5.83
N GLN A 124 -18.77 12.89 -7.02
CA GLN A 124 -19.38 11.82 -7.82
C GLN A 124 -19.21 10.42 -7.23
N PHE A 125 -18.12 10.14 -6.50
CA PHE A 125 -17.97 8.91 -5.69
C PHE A 125 -18.74 8.96 -4.36
N PHE A 126 -19.19 10.16 -3.95
CA PHE A 126 -19.90 10.41 -2.69
C PHE A 126 -21.43 10.41 -2.83
N GLU A 127 -21.98 10.20 -4.04
CA GLU A 127 -23.41 10.02 -4.25
C GLU A 127 -23.85 8.55 -4.30
N VAL A 128 -23.27 7.68 -3.47
CA VAL A 128 -23.91 6.40 -3.14
C VAL A 128 -24.60 6.53 -1.79
N GLU A 129 -25.92 6.75 -1.85
CA GLU A 129 -26.81 6.73 -0.70
C GLU A 129 -26.95 5.29 -0.15
N ILE A 130 -26.02 4.86 0.72
CA ILE A 130 -26.22 3.59 1.45
C ILE A 130 -27.07 3.87 2.69
N LYS A 131 -28.36 3.53 2.62
CA LYS A 131 -29.19 3.41 3.81
C LYS A 131 -28.74 2.20 4.62
N ILE A 132 -27.97 2.44 5.68
CA ILE A 132 -27.78 1.46 6.75
C ILE A 132 -29.04 1.52 7.62
N CYS A 133 -29.85 0.45 7.58
CA CYS A 133 -31.08 0.36 8.38
C CYS A 133 -30.76 0.24 9.88
N HIS A 134 -30.58 1.37 10.56
CA HIS A 134 -30.86 1.47 11.99
C HIS A 134 -32.12 2.33 12.15
N PRO A 135 -33.19 1.85 12.82
CA PRO A 135 -34.51 2.50 12.81
C PRO A 135 -34.64 3.91 13.41
N GLU A 136 -33.55 4.55 13.88
CA GLU A 136 -33.63 5.85 14.57
C GLU A 136 -32.77 6.97 13.99
N VAL A 137 -32.13 6.80 12.81
CA VAL A 137 -31.27 7.83 12.22
C VAL A 137 -31.86 8.33 10.87
N PRO A 138 -32.19 9.64 10.73
CA PRO A 138 -32.77 10.17 9.50
C PRO A 138 -31.75 10.16 8.32
N PRO A 139 -32.22 9.95 7.08
CA PRO A 139 -31.35 9.66 5.94
C PRO A 139 -30.84 10.94 5.29
N LYS A 140 -29.56 11.27 5.49
CA LYS A 140 -28.76 12.16 4.63
C LYS A 140 -27.26 11.94 4.89
N ARG A 141 -26.61 10.93 4.32
CA ARG A 141 -25.13 10.89 4.29
C ARG A 141 -24.61 10.24 3.01
N SER A 142 -24.16 11.10 2.10
CA SER A 142 -23.05 10.82 1.18
C SER A 142 -21.84 10.34 1.99
N PHE A 143 -21.20 9.22 1.62
CA PHE A 143 -20.00 8.74 2.32
C PHE A 143 -18.85 9.67 2.03
N LEU A 144 -18.51 10.58 2.94
CA LEU A 144 -17.30 11.38 2.80
C LEU A 144 -16.06 10.50 3.03
N LEU A 145 -14.88 10.95 2.60
CA LEU A 145 -13.59 10.33 2.98
C LEU A 145 -13.49 10.06 4.48
N ILE A 146 -14.12 10.93 5.28
CA ILE A 146 -14.26 10.78 6.73
C ILE A 146 -14.98 9.47 7.08
N ASP A 147 -16.13 9.19 6.45
CA ASP A 147 -16.92 7.98 6.74
C ASP A 147 -16.17 6.70 6.36
N LEU A 148 -15.40 6.73 5.26
CA LEU A 148 -14.53 5.61 4.88
C LEU A 148 -13.52 5.30 5.99
N PHE A 149 -12.81 6.32 6.49
CA PHE A 149 -11.89 6.14 7.62
C PHE A 149 -12.61 5.57 8.85
N GLN A 150 -13.78 6.10 9.20
CA GLN A 150 -14.55 5.62 10.35
C GLN A 150 -14.98 4.15 10.20
N ILE A 151 -15.38 3.73 9.00
CA ILE A 151 -15.71 2.32 8.72
C ILE A 151 -14.48 1.45 8.94
N TRP A 152 -13.33 1.80 8.36
CA TRP A 152 -12.10 1.03 8.51
C TRP A 152 -11.64 0.95 9.97
N ILE A 153 -11.74 2.06 10.70
CA ILE A 153 -11.45 2.12 12.14
C ILE A 153 -12.38 1.19 12.92
N ALA A 154 -13.69 1.23 12.64
CA ALA A 154 -14.67 0.34 13.26
C ALA A 154 -14.40 -1.15 12.96
N GLN A 155 -13.79 -1.45 11.81
CA GLN A 155 -13.36 -2.81 11.44
C GLN A 155 -12.04 -3.26 12.10
N GLY A 156 -11.39 -2.40 12.88
CA GLY A 156 -10.18 -2.69 13.65
C GLY A 156 -8.87 -2.19 13.01
N VAL A 157 -8.95 -1.35 11.98
CA VAL A 157 -7.76 -0.72 11.37
C VAL A 157 -7.16 0.32 12.31
N THR A 158 -5.84 0.25 12.46
CA THR A 158 -5.07 1.16 13.35
C THR A 158 -3.96 1.93 12.63
N LYS A 159 -3.71 1.60 11.35
CA LYS A 159 -2.67 2.22 10.52
C LYS A 159 -3.15 2.37 9.08
N PHE A 160 -2.93 3.55 8.50
CA PHE A 160 -3.17 3.83 7.09
C PHE A 160 -1.86 4.26 6.43
N TYR A 161 -1.58 3.68 5.26
CA TYR A 161 -0.52 4.12 4.37
C TYR A 161 -1.17 4.70 3.11
N ILE A 162 -0.89 5.97 2.83
CA ILE A 162 -1.54 6.71 1.76
C ILE A 162 -0.47 7.28 0.84
N TYR A 163 -0.42 6.78 -0.38
CA TYR A 163 0.51 7.24 -1.41
C TYR A 163 -0.11 8.43 -2.14
N ILE A 164 0.57 9.57 -2.08
CA ILE A 164 0.12 10.84 -2.63
C ILE A 164 0.94 11.16 -3.88
N GLN A 165 0.29 11.18 -5.02
CA GLN A 165 0.87 11.65 -6.28
C GLN A 165 0.42 13.06 -6.63
N SER A 166 -0.87 13.33 -6.53
CA SER A 166 -1.45 14.66 -6.57
C SER A 166 -2.77 14.68 -5.82
N LEU A 167 -3.06 15.78 -5.12
CA LEU A 167 -4.21 15.87 -4.23
C LEU A 167 -4.69 17.33 -4.14
N ALA A 168 -6.01 17.53 -4.03
CA ALA A 168 -6.57 18.83 -3.71
C ALA A 168 -6.22 19.26 -2.28
N PRO A 169 -6.03 20.58 -2.01
CA PRO A 169 -5.67 21.08 -0.68
C PRO A 169 -6.64 20.68 0.43
N GLU A 170 -7.94 20.62 0.13
CA GLU A 170 -9.01 20.27 1.06
C GLU A 170 -8.90 18.81 1.51
N VAL A 171 -8.65 17.90 0.56
CA VAL A 171 -8.43 16.48 0.85
C VAL A 171 -7.15 16.30 1.65
N PHE A 172 -6.11 17.09 1.34
CA PHE A 172 -4.85 17.06 2.10
C PHE A 172 -5.08 17.49 3.55
N ALA A 173 -5.89 18.53 3.77
CA ALA A 173 -6.25 19.01 5.09
C ALA A 173 -6.99 17.93 5.90
N VAL A 174 -7.96 17.22 5.30
CA VAL A 174 -8.67 16.11 5.98
C VAL A 174 -7.71 14.99 6.38
N LEU A 175 -6.80 14.57 5.48
CA LEU A 175 -5.79 13.56 5.79
C LEU A 175 -4.83 14.01 6.90
N LYS A 176 -4.50 15.31 6.96
CA LYS A 176 -3.68 15.89 8.02
C LYS A 176 -4.38 15.90 9.37
N LEU A 177 -5.69 16.11 9.41
CA LEU A 177 -6.47 16.01 10.66
C LEU A 177 -6.38 14.59 11.24
N TYR A 178 -6.59 13.55 10.43
CA TYR A 178 -6.43 12.16 10.89
C TYR A 178 -5.00 11.82 11.28
N GLN A 179 -4.01 12.38 10.57
CA GLN A 179 -2.60 12.22 10.96
C GLN A 179 -2.30 12.84 12.34
N GLN A 180 -3.02 13.91 12.72
CA GLN A 180 -2.83 14.65 13.98
C GLN A 180 -3.71 14.16 15.13
N SER A 181 -4.85 13.52 14.86
CA SER A 181 -5.81 13.14 15.91
C SER A 181 -5.25 12.08 16.88
N GLY A 182 -4.37 11.20 16.40
CA GLY A 182 -3.74 10.15 17.20
C GLY A 182 -4.60 8.90 17.41
N ASP A 183 -5.88 8.92 17.03
CA ASP A 183 -6.79 7.77 17.10
C ASP A 183 -6.33 6.62 16.19
N VAL A 184 -5.75 7.00 15.05
CA VAL A 184 -5.10 6.11 14.10
C VAL A 184 -3.77 6.67 13.65
N SER A 185 -2.85 5.78 13.27
CA SER A 185 -1.62 6.20 12.63
C SER A 185 -1.85 6.38 11.14
N VAL A 186 -1.65 7.58 10.61
CA VAL A 186 -1.71 7.86 9.17
C VAL A 186 -0.33 8.26 8.67
N GLU A 187 0.14 7.56 7.63
CA GLU A 187 1.41 7.85 6.97
C GLU A 187 1.16 8.29 5.54
N LEU A 188 1.43 9.57 5.30
CA LEU A 188 1.32 10.21 3.99
C LEU A 188 2.66 10.09 3.27
N ILE A 189 2.68 9.36 2.15
CA ILE A 189 3.90 9.00 1.42
C ILE A 189 3.87 9.70 0.08
N SER A 190 4.81 10.61 -0.17
CA SER A 190 4.95 11.20 -1.50
C SER A 190 5.39 10.15 -2.51
N TYR A 191 4.64 10.07 -3.62
CA TYR A 191 4.89 9.17 -4.72
C TYR A 191 4.83 9.93 -6.04
N ALA A 192 5.96 10.06 -6.73
CA ALA A 192 6.02 10.65 -8.05
C ALA A 192 6.44 9.59 -9.07
N LEU A 193 5.73 9.56 -10.19
CA LEU A 193 6.16 8.79 -11.35
C LEU A 193 7.27 9.55 -12.09
N PRO A 194 8.24 8.85 -12.69
CA PRO A 194 9.26 9.49 -13.52
C PRO A 194 8.60 10.28 -14.67
N GLU A 195 9.10 11.49 -14.94
CA GLU A 195 8.63 12.24 -16.11
C GLU A 195 8.88 11.44 -17.40
N THR A 196 7.82 11.21 -18.18
CA THR A 196 7.93 10.69 -19.53
C THR A 196 8.53 11.76 -20.44
N SER A 197 9.26 11.34 -21.49
CA SER A 197 10.02 12.28 -22.33
C SER A 197 9.12 13.39 -22.88
N LYS A 198 9.63 14.63 -22.96
CA LYS A 198 8.91 15.82 -23.47
C LYS A 198 8.31 15.64 -24.87
N ASN A 199 8.80 14.68 -25.65
CA ASN A 199 8.37 14.39 -27.03
C ASN A 199 7.49 13.14 -27.16
N ALA A 200 7.18 12.44 -26.05
CA ALA A 200 6.25 11.33 -26.10
C ALA A 200 4.83 11.90 -26.22
N ASN A 201 4.05 11.37 -27.17
CA ASN A 201 2.63 11.71 -27.30
C ASN A 201 1.98 11.42 -25.94
N LYS A 202 1.57 12.46 -25.19
CA LYS A 202 1.25 12.36 -23.75
C LYS A 202 0.29 11.20 -23.47
N ILE A 203 -0.73 11.02 -24.31
CA ILE A 203 -1.74 9.96 -24.24
C ILE A 203 -1.11 8.54 -24.26
N VAL A 204 -0.11 8.31 -25.12
CA VAL A 204 0.57 7.00 -25.23
C VAL A 204 1.49 6.76 -24.03
N SER A 205 2.10 7.82 -23.51
CA SER A 205 2.99 7.74 -22.34
C SER A 205 2.23 7.51 -21.03
N PHE A 206 1.02 8.09 -20.89
CA PHE A 206 0.11 7.82 -19.78
C PHE A 206 -0.32 6.35 -19.77
N LEU A 207 -0.72 5.79 -20.91
CA LEU A 207 -1.13 4.38 -21.02
C LEU A 207 -0.01 3.36 -20.73
N ARG A 208 1.25 3.75 -20.95
CA ARG A 208 2.42 2.88 -20.70
C ARG A 208 2.90 2.86 -19.25
N ILE A 209 2.50 3.84 -18.44
CA ILE A 209 2.77 3.88 -16.99
C ILE A 209 1.57 3.40 -16.16
N HIS A 210 0.34 3.65 -16.62
CA HIS A 210 -0.91 3.42 -15.89
C HIS A 210 -1.08 2.01 -15.30
N ARG A 211 -0.46 0.96 -15.86
CA ARG A 211 -0.57 -0.40 -15.30
C ARG A 211 0.39 -0.69 -14.14
N ASP A 212 1.58 -0.09 -14.15
CA ASP A 212 2.57 -0.28 -13.08
C ASP A 212 2.40 0.73 -11.92
N GLU A 213 1.65 1.81 -12.16
CA GLU A 213 1.36 2.88 -11.19
C GLU A 213 0.68 2.39 -9.91
N ARG A 214 -0.20 1.39 -9.98
CA ARG A 214 -0.84 0.76 -8.79
C ARG A 214 0.09 -0.26 -8.12
N SER A 215 0.72 -1.12 -8.91
CA SER A 215 1.49 -2.26 -8.39
C SER A 215 2.69 -1.83 -7.56
N LEU A 216 3.40 -0.78 -7.97
CA LEU A 216 4.62 -0.32 -7.30
C LEU A 216 4.36 0.21 -5.87
N PRO A 217 3.43 1.17 -5.66
CA PRO A 217 3.05 1.65 -4.33
C PRO A 217 2.47 0.58 -3.42
N VAL A 218 1.61 -0.29 -3.94
CA VAL A 218 1.04 -1.40 -3.14
C VAL A 218 2.17 -2.29 -2.62
N ASN A 219 3.16 -2.63 -3.44
CA ASN A 219 4.26 -3.46 -2.99
C ASN A 219 5.24 -2.76 -2.04
N ASP A 220 5.53 -1.47 -2.25
CA ASP A 220 6.26 -0.66 -1.24
C ASP A 220 5.49 -0.66 0.09
N CYS A 221 4.16 -0.54 0.02
CA CYS A 221 3.29 -0.51 1.19
C CYS A 221 3.30 -1.84 1.95
N LEU A 222 3.17 -2.97 1.25
CA LEU A 222 3.21 -4.31 1.85
C LEU A 222 4.53 -4.56 2.59
N LEU A 223 5.67 -4.11 2.04
CA LEU A 223 6.97 -4.23 2.71
C LEU A 223 7.07 -3.30 3.92
N ARG A 224 6.54 -2.08 3.81
CA ARG A 224 6.50 -1.09 4.90
C ARG A 224 5.61 -1.55 6.05
N SER A 225 4.47 -2.13 5.74
CA SER A 225 3.50 -2.60 6.72
C SER A 225 3.96 -3.89 7.41
N ARG A 226 4.73 -4.73 6.72
CA ARG A 226 5.18 -6.04 7.22
C ARG A 226 5.86 -6.00 8.59
N GLY A 227 6.69 -4.98 8.85
CA GLY A 227 7.35 -4.79 10.15
C GLY A 227 6.52 -4.05 11.19
N ASN A 228 5.33 -3.56 10.83
CA ASN A 228 4.55 -2.62 11.65
C ASN A 228 3.14 -3.10 11.96
N ALA A 229 2.54 -3.98 11.16
CA ALA A 229 1.17 -4.45 11.32
C ALA A 229 1.04 -5.97 11.18
N LYS A 230 0.22 -6.58 12.05
CA LYS A 230 -0.05 -8.03 12.04
C LYS A 230 -0.77 -8.47 10.76
N TYR A 231 -1.79 -7.71 10.36
CA TYR A 231 -2.48 -7.87 9.08
C TYR A 231 -2.34 -6.63 8.22
N THR A 232 -2.18 -6.81 6.93
CA THR A 232 -2.19 -5.72 5.94
C THR A 232 -3.24 -5.99 4.89
N ILE A 233 -4.09 -5.01 4.63
CA ILE A 233 -5.11 -5.06 3.60
C ILE A 233 -4.66 -4.22 2.42
N SER A 234 -4.63 -4.82 1.22
CA SER A 234 -4.54 -4.08 -0.02
C SER A 234 -5.96 -3.87 -0.55
N ALA A 235 -6.41 -2.61 -0.56
CA ALA A 235 -7.77 -2.24 -0.94
C ALA A 235 -7.78 -0.89 -1.67
N ASP A 236 -8.75 -0.70 -2.56
CA ASP A 236 -9.08 0.62 -3.09
C ASP A 236 -9.78 1.48 -2.02
N PHE A 237 -9.65 2.81 -2.09
CA PHE A 237 -10.28 3.71 -1.12
C PHE A 237 -11.82 3.63 -1.10
N GLU A 238 -12.43 3.17 -2.18
CA GLU A 238 -13.88 3.00 -2.34
C GLU A 238 -14.41 1.66 -1.78
N GLU A 239 -13.53 0.77 -1.31
CA GLU A 239 -13.95 -0.51 -0.74
C GLU A 239 -14.47 -0.35 0.69
N VAL A 240 -15.69 -0.85 0.91
CA VAL A 240 -16.36 -0.87 2.21
C VAL A 240 -16.55 -2.31 2.66
N PHE A 241 -16.12 -2.61 3.90
CA PHE A 241 -16.28 -3.93 4.51
C PHE A 241 -17.47 -3.94 5.46
N VAL A 242 -18.47 -4.73 5.10
CA VAL A 242 -19.60 -5.05 5.99
C VAL A 242 -19.44 -6.50 6.43
N THR A 243 -19.27 -6.69 7.73
CA THR A 243 -19.05 -7.98 8.35
C THR A 243 -20.36 -8.55 8.92
N PHE A 244 -20.48 -9.88 8.92
CA PHE A 244 -21.67 -10.56 9.43
C PHE A 244 -21.54 -10.84 10.94
N LYS A 245 -22.69 -10.92 11.62
CA LYS A 245 -22.82 -11.39 13.02
C LYS A 245 -22.10 -10.52 14.07
N ASN A 246 -22.09 -9.20 13.89
CA ASN A 246 -21.51 -8.22 14.82
C ASN A 246 -20.00 -8.40 15.12
N PHE A 247 -19.27 -9.13 14.27
CA PHE A 247 -17.81 -9.17 14.36
C PHE A 247 -17.20 -8.01 13.58
N THR A 248 -16.08 -7.48 14.05
CA THR A 248 -15.16 -6.68 13.25
C THR A 248 -14.37 -7.58 12.29
N LEU A 249 -13.83 -7.01 11.21
CA LEU A 249 -12.96 -7.72 10.27
C LEU A 249 -11.73 -8.30 10.99
N PHE A 250 -11.18 -7.55 11.95
CA PHE A 250 -10.08 -8.03 12.80
C PHE A 250 -10.45 -9.31 13.54
N GLU A 251 -11.60 -9.35 14.22
CA GLU A 251 -12.04 -10.53 14.97
C GLU A 251 -12.29 -11.73 14.07
N MET A 252 -12.81 -11.50 12.86
CA MET A 252 -12.96 -12.55 11.86
C MET A 252 -11.59 -13.14 11.45
N LEU A 253 -10.59 -12.29 11.22
CA LEU A 253 -9.23 -12.72 10.87
C LEU A 253 -8.55 -13.47 12.03
N GLU A 254 -8.67 -12.98 13.26
CA GLU A 254 -8.14 -13.67 14.46
C GLU A 254 -8.79 -15.05 14.63
N LYS A 255 -10.09 -15.17 14.41
CA LYS A 255 -10.81 -16.44 14.47
C LYS A 255 -10.32 -17.43 13.41
N GLN A 256 -10.19 -16.98 12.16
CA GLN A 256 -9.65 -17.81 11.07
C GLN A 256 -8.20 -18.23 11.35
N GLN A 257 -7.40 -17.32 11.91
CA GLN A 257 -6.04 -17.58 12.31
C GLN A 257 -5.94 -18.61 13.46
N GLY A 258 -6.90 -18.60 14.39
CA GLY A 258 -7.03 -19.62 15.43
C GLY A 258 -7.32 -21.02 14.87
N MET A 259 -7.97 -21.10 13.70
CA MET A 259 -8.26 -22.36 13.01
C MET A 259 -7.07 -22.89 12.20
N SER A 260 -6.23 -21.99 11.65
CA SER A 260 -5.03 -22.37 10.89
C SER A 260 -3.88 -21.41 11.18
N GLN A 261 -2.88 -21.89 11.93
CA GLN A 261 -1.73 -21.06 12.27
C GLN A 261 -0.81 -20.74 11.08
N LYS A 262 -0.92 -21.52 10.00
CA LYS A 262 -0.06 -21.42 8.80
C LYS A 262 -0.61 -20.47 7.72
N SER A 263 -1.79 -19.90 7.91
CA SER A 263 -2.38 -18.98 6.94
C SER A 263 -1.56 -17.68 6.87
N GLY A 264 -1.01 -17.40 5.68
CA GLY A 264 -0.23 -16.19 5.39
C GLY A 264 -0.97 -15.15 4.53
N SER A 265 -2.10 -15.54 3.94
CA SER A 265 -2.99 -14.63 3.23
C SER A 265 -4.44 -15.08 3.33
N TYR A 266 -5.35 -14.12 3.16
CA TYR A 266 -6.79 -14.34 3.11
C TYR A 266 -7.33 -13.61 1.89
N VAL A 267 -8.22 -14.29 1.17
CA VAL A 267 -9.02 -13.72 0.09
C VAL A 267 -10.45 -13.65 0.59
N ILE A 268 -11.03 -12.46 0.58
CA ILE A 268 -12.42 -12.27 1.01
C ILE A 268 -13.33 -12.56 -0.17
N ARG A 269 -14.26 -13.50 0.01
CA ARG A 269 -15.35 -13.70 -0.93
C ARG A 269 -16.45 -12.70 -0.64
N SER A 270 -16.62 -11.75 -1.55
CA SER A 270 -17.68 -10.76 -1.54
C SER A 270 -18.91 -11.20 -2.33
N THR A 271 -20.05 -10.58 -2.05
CA THR A 271 -21.24 -10.64 -2.90
C THR A 271 -21.66 -9.21 -3.19
N SER A 272 -21.97 -8.91 -4.45
CA SER A 272 -22.47 -7.58 -4.83
C SER A 272 -23.88 -7.37 -4.27
N ALA A 273 -24.09 -6.24 -3.62
CA ALA A 273 -25.43 -5.71 -3.38
C ALA A 273 -25.72 -4.65 -4.46
N TYR A 274 -26.91 -4.69 -5.06
CA TYR A 274 -27.38 -3.61 -5.93
C TYR A 274 -28.28 -2.68 -5.12
N TYR A 275 -28.14 -1.38 -5.35
CA TYR A 275 -29.04 -0.35 -4.87
C TYR A 275 -29.73 0.28 -6.08
N GLU A 276 -31.07 0.27 -6.08
CA GLU A 276 -31.88 0.87 -7.14
C GLU A 276 -32.36 2.25 -6.69
N VAL A 277 -32.01 3.29 -7.45
CA VAL A 277 -32.43 4.68 -7.18
C VAL A 277 -33.70 4.96 -7.97
N GLY A 278 -34.86 4.70 -7.36
CA GLY A 278 -36.16 4.96 -7.97
C GLY A 278 -37.26 4.90 -6.92
N SER A 279 -38.13 5.90 -6.93
CA SER A 279 -39.16 6.19 -5.92
C SER A 279 -39.92 4.97 -5.40
N SER A 280 -39.93 4.84 -4.06
CA SER A 280 -40.82 4.04 -3.21
C SER A 280 -40.60 2.51 -3.11
N LEU A 281 -40.32 2.10 -1.86
CA LEU A 281 -40.11 0.75 -1.30
C LEU A 281 -38.75 0.07 -1.58
N PHE A 282 -37.89 0.12 -0.56
CA PHE A 282 -36.54 -0.43 -0.51
C PHE A 282 -36.57 -1.95 -0.30
N PHE A 283 -36.14 -2.74 -1.29
CA PHE A 283 -35.83 -4.16 -1.14
C PHE A 283 -34.34 -4.40 -1.33
N PHE A 284 -33.70 -5.12 -0.41
CA PHE A 284 -32.39 -5.71 -0.64
C PHE A 284 -32.57 -6.96 -1.50
N CYS A 285 -32.28 -6.86 -2.79
CA CYS A 285 -32.12 -8.06 -3.63
C CYS A 285 -30.68 -8.55 -3.50
N TYR A 286 -30.48 -9.68 -2.80
CA TYR A 286 -29.25 -10.47 -2.87
C TYR A 286 -29.24 -11.22 -4.20
N PRO A 287 -28.38 -10.87 -5.18
CA PRO A 287 -28.13 -11.74 -6.31
C PRO A 287 -27.23 -12.87 -5.80
N SER A 288 -27.67 -14.10 -5.93
CA SER A 288 -26.92 -15.31 -5.56
C SER A 288 -25.67 -15.58 -6.43
N ASN A 289 -25.23 -14.60 -7.23
CA ASN A 289 -24.04 -14.71 -8.06
C ASN A 289 -22.84 -14.11 -7.33
N TYR A 290 -22.13 -14.96 -6.61
CA TYR A 290 -20.86 -14.62 -5.97
C TYR A 290 -19.86 -14.09 -7.02
N LYS A 291 -19.34 -12.88 -6.79
CA LYS A 291 -18.21 -12.33 -7.55
C LYS A 291 -17.02 -12.21 -6.59
N TYR A 292 -15.88 -12.78 -6.96
CA TYR A 292 -14.64 -12.56 -6.22
C TYR A 292 -14.15 -11.15 -6.56
N PHE A 293 -14.26 -10.21 -5.62
CA PHE A 293 -13.41 -9.03 -5.63
C PHE A 293 -12.14 -9.41 -4.86
N GLU A 294 -10.98 -9.24 -5.50
CA GLU A 294 -9.72 -9.73 -4.94
C GLU A 294 -9.15 -8.72 -3.93
N VAL A 295 -9.78 -8.64 -2.76
CA VAL A 295 -9.18 -7.97 -1.60
C VAL A 295 -8.17 -8.91 -0.98
N ASN A 296 -6.90 -8.55 -1.10
CA ASN A 296 -5.81 -9.34 -0.59
C ASN A 296 -5.43 -8.88 0.82
N ILE A 297 -5.59 -9.78 1.80
CA ILE A 297 -5.14 -9.55 3.17
C ILE A 297 -3.91 -10.43 3.42
N TYR A 298 -2.81 -9.80 3.80
CA TYR A 298 -1.55 -10.46 4.11
C TYR A 298 -1.33 -10.51 5.61
N ARG A 299 -0.86 -11.66 6.09
CA ARG A 299 -0.35 -11.84 7.45
C ARG A 299 1.15 -12.08 7.36
N TYR A 300 1.89 -11.40 8.21
CA TYR A 300 3.34 -11.51 8.28
C TYR A 300 3.81 -12.25 9.53
#